data_AF-A0A2P8HGU2-F1
#
_entry.id   AF-A0A2P8HGU2-F1
#
_cell.length_a   1.000
_cell.length_b   1.000
_cell.length_c   1.000
_cell.angle_alpha   90.00
_cell.angle_beta   90.00
_cell.angle_gamma   90.00
#
_symmetry.space_group_name_H-M   'P 1'
#
loop_
_entity.id
_entity.type
_entity.pdbx_description
1 polymer ?
#
loop_
_entity_poly.entity_id
_entity_poly.type
_entity_poly.pdbx_seq_one_letter_code
_entity_poly.pdbx_strand_id
1 'polypeptide(L)'
;MLFIALKSYPMARLRDNFPFTGTISGCCIYKMADKHYLRAKSSLTGKRVKKDPAFHKTMENAGLFGVASKMASVVYRQLQKKDKAHTLYRQLIGKALCLLRDGKDREAIFVILQETCLRVAVKVAVTPVRRRVVLPNRLPPIWRCPGAHKKKQPAFIHGFSSVVQACYHYKNEKLE
;
A
#
# COMPACT_ATOMS: atom_id res chain seq x y z
N MET A 1 -23.05 33.41 20.56
CA MET A 1 -22.98 32.06 19.94
C MET A 1 -21.54 31.57 20.01
N LEU A 2 -21.29 30.52 20.80
CA LEU A 2 -19.95 29.98 21.00
C LEU A 2 -19.63 29.05 19.82
N PHE A 3 -18.90 29.54 18.81
CA PHE A 3 -18.36 28.70 17.75
C PHE A 3 -17.28 27.80 18.34
N ILE A 4 -17.65 26.59 18.75
CA ILE A 4 -16.69 25.56 19.11
C ILE A 4 -15.96 25.19 17.83
N ALA A 5 -14.75 25.71 17.65
CA ALA A 5 -13.83 25.26 16.63
C ALA A 5 -13.46 23.81 16.94
N LEU A 6 -14.26 22.87 16.43
CA LEU A 6 -13.94 21.44 16.47
C LEU A 6 -12.61 21.27 15.73
N LYS A 7 -11.55 21.05 16.50
CA LYS A 7 -10.20 20.77 16.01
C LYS A 7 -10.34 19.54 15.12
N SER A 8 -10.30 19.76 13.81
CA SER A 8 -10.50 18.70 12.81
C SER A 8 -9.25 17.84 12.80
N TYR A 9 -9.19 16.85 13.68
CA TYR A 9 -8.12 15.86 13.64
C TYR A 9 -8.29 15.06 12.34
N PRO A 10 -7.29 15.07 11.44
CA PRO A 10 -7.40 14.36 10.16
C PRO A 10 -7.53 12.85 10.35
N MET A 11 -7.28 12.35 11.56
CA MET A 11 -7.29 10.95 11.93
C MET A 11 -7.76 10.76 13.38
N ALA A 12 -8.66 9.80 13.61
CA ALA A 12 -9.20 9.46 14.92
C ALA A 12 -9.19 7.95 15.14
N ARG A 13 -8.94 7.52 16.38
CA ARG A 13 -9.04 6.10 16.78
C ARG A 13 -10.49 5.80 17.14
N LEU A 14 -11.08 4.76 16.56
CA LEU A 14 -12.38 4.26 17.00
C LEU A 14 -12.20 3.43 18.27
N ARG A 15 -13.17 3.54 19.19
CA ARG A 15 -13.19 2.76 20.44
C ARG A 15 -13.55 1.31 20.14
N ASP A 16 -14.56 1.12 19.30
CA ASP A 16 -15.14 -0.18 19.01
C ASP A 16 -14.57 -0.81 17.74
N ASN A 17 -14.68 -2.13 17.67
CA ASN A 17 -14.33 -2.89 16.49
C ASN A 17 -15.42 -2.68 15.44
N PHE A 18 -15.10 -1.96 14.37
CA PHE A 18 -16.06 -1.67 13.31
C PHE A 18 -16.14 -2.85 12.32
N PRO A 19 -17.33 -3.26 11.87
CA PRO A 19 -17.48 -4.44 11.03
C PRO A 19 -17.00 -4.25 9.59
N PHE A 20 -16.72 -3.01 9.17
CA PHE A 20 -16.32 -2.71 7.81
C PHE A 20 -15.10 -1.78 7.74
N THR A 21 -14.33 -1.96 6.67
CA THR A 21 -13.26 -1.06 6.24
C THR A 21 -13.60 -0.50 4.86
N GLY A 22 -13.28 0.77 4.60
CA GLY A 22 -13.63 1.42 3.35
C GLY A 22 -13.83 2.92 3.48
N THR A 23 -14.27 3.56 2.40
CA THR A 23 -14.55 5.00 2.37
C THR A 23 -16.07 5.22 2.37
N ILE A 24 -16.58 5.92 3.38
CA ILE A 24 -17.98 6.31 3.48
C ILE A 24 -18.06 7.82 3.71
N SER A 25 -18.84 8.51 2.89
CA SER A 25 -19.19 9.93 3.07
C SER A 25 -18.01 10.90 3.25
N GLY A 26 -16.83 10.57 2.70
CA GLY A 26 -15.63 11.40 2.84
C GLY A 26 -14.77 11.06 4.06
N CYS A 27 -15.06 9.96 4.75
CA CYS A 27 -14.22 9.39 5.80
C CYS A 27 -13.75 7.99 5.39
N CYS A 28 -12.47 7.70 5.59
CA CYS A 28 -11.85 6.42 5.32
C CYS A 28 -11.64 5.66 6.63
N ILE A 29 -12.25 4.49 6.77
CA ILE A 29 -12.09 3.58 7.89
C ILE A 29 -11.10 2.49 7.48
N TYR A 30 -10.05 2.31 8.27
CA TYR A 30 -9.04 1.28 8.03
C TYR A 30 -8.58 0.65 9.34
N LYS A 31 -8.05 -0.57 9.25
CA LYS A 31 -7.64 -1.37 10.40
C LYS A 31 -6.12 -1.46 10.46
N MET A 32 -5.53 -1.14 11.61
CA MET A 32 -4.10 -1.34 11.90
C MET A 32 -3.95 -1.93 13.31
N ALA A 33 -3.13 -2.98 13.46
CA ALA A 33 -2.87 -3.63 14.76
C ALA A 33 -4.16 -3.91 15.56
N ASP A 34 -5.15 -4.50 14.89
CA ASP A 34 -6.49 -4.83 15.41
C ASP A 34 -7.37 -3.67 15.88
N LYS A 35 -6.94 -2.43 15.65
CA LYS A 35 -7.70 -1.22 15.96
C LYS A 35 -8.22 -0.55 14.70
N HIS A 36 -9.42 0.01 14.79
CA HIS A 36 -10.03 0.76 13.71
C HIS A 36 -9.68 2.25 13.82
N TYR A 37 -9.35 2.84 12.69
CA TYR A 37 -9.00 4.25 12.55
C TYR A 37 -9.89 4.89 11.50
N LEU A 38 -10.35 6.10 11.80
CA LEU A 38 -11.08 6.97 10.89
C LEU A 38 -10.09 8.02 10.39
N ARG A 39 -10.06 8.27 9.09
CA ARG A 39 -9.34 9.39 8.49
C ARG A 39 -10.27 10.22 7.63
N ALA A 40 -10.25 11.54 7.79
CA ALA A 40 -10.94 12.42 6.86
C ALA A 40 -10.27 12.34 5.48
N LYS A 41 -11.08 12.15 4.43
CA LYS A 41 -10.60 12.17 3.06
C LYS A 41 -10.08 13.58 2.77
N SER A 42 -8.88 13.66 2.20
CA SER A 42 -8.33 14.93 1.75
C SER A 42 -9.11 15.48 0.55
N SER A 43 -8.93 16.77 0.27
CA SER A 43 -9.42 17.41 -0.95
C SER A 43 -8.76 16.90 -2.23
N LEU A 44 -7.75 16.02 -2.11
CA LEU A 44 -7.00 15.50 -3.24
C LEU A 44 -7.80 14.41 -3.96
N THR A 45 -8.12 14.65 -5.23
CA THR A 45 -8.77 13.66 -6.10
C THR A 45 -7.79 13.10 -7.13
N GLY A 46 -7.97 11.84 -7.53
CA GLY A 46 -7.15 11.24 -8.57
C GLY A 46 -7.26 11.95 -9.93
N LYS A 47 -8.43 12.55 -10.23
CA LYS A 47 -8.62 13.39 -11.42
C LYS A 47 -7.71 14.63 -11.39
N ARG A 48 -7.60 15.28 -10.22
CA ARG A 48 -6.70 16.41 -10.02
C ARG A 48 -5.25 16.01 -10.20
N VAL A 49 -4.78 14.97 -9.50
CA VAL A 49 -3.37 14.52 -9.60
C VAL A 49 -2.94 14.23 -11.04
N LYS A 50 -3.85 13.72 -11.88
CA LYS A 50 -3.54 13.39 -13.29
C LYS A 50 -3.53 14.60 -14.24
N LYS A 51 -4.25 15.68 -13.93
CA LYS A 51 -4.50 16.79 -14.87
C LYS A 51 -3.93 18.13 -14.43
N ASP A 52 -3.81 18.35 -13.13
CA ASP A 52 -3.37 19.62 -12.54
C ASP A 52 -1.84 19.79 -12.73
N PRO A 53 -1.38 20.95 -13.26
CA PRO A 53 0.03 21.20 -13.54
C PRO A 53 0.92 21.10 -12.29
N ALA A 54 0.38 21.32 -11.09
CA ALA A 54 1.13 21.18 -9.84
C ALA A 54 1.69 19.75 -9.65
N PHE A 55 1.07 18.73 -10.26
CA PHE A 55 1.48 17.33 -10.16
C PHE A 55 2.21 16.81 -11.42
N HIS A 56 2.56 17.68 -12.37
CA HIS A 56 3.21 17.27 -13.62
C HIS A 56 4.44 16.40 -13.37
N LYS A 57 5.37 16.86 -12.53
CA LYS A 57 6.59 16.12 -12.17
C LYS A 57 6.30 14.79 -11.47
N THR A 58 5.23 14.72 -10.69
CA THR A 58 4.81 13.47 -10.03
C THR A 58 4.34 12.45 -11.06
N MET A 59 3.54 12.89 -12.03
CA MET A 59 3.02 12.04 -13.09
C MET A 59 4.11 11.59 -14.06
N GLU A 60 5.06 12.46 -14.39
CA GLU A 60 6.26 12.13 -15.17
C GLU A 60 7.08 11.03 -14.48
N ASN A 61 7.40 11.20 -13.19
CA ASN A 61 8.10 10.20 -12.41
C ASN A 61 7.32 8.88 -12.30
N ALA A 62 5.98 8.94 -12.18
CA ALA A 62 5.14 7.75 -12.17
C ALA A 62 5.19 7.01 -13.52
N GLY A 63 5.24 7.75 -14.64
CA GLY A 63 5.46 7.20 -15.98
C GLY A 63 6.81 6.49 -16.08
N LEU A 64 7.89 7.17 -15.68
CA LEU A 64 9.25 6.60 -15.65
C LEU A 64 9.31 5.34 -14.78
N PHE A 65 8.68 5.37 -13.60
CA PHE A 65 8.61 4.21 -12.71
C PHE A 65 7.86 3.04 -13.36
N GLY A 66 6.77 3.32 -14.09
CA GLY A 66 6.04 2.32 -14.86
C GLY A 66 6.91 1.64 -15.92
N VAL A 67 7.74 2.40 -16.63
CA VAL A 67 8.70 1.88 -17.61
C VAL A 67 9.79 1.04 -16.92
N ALA A 68 10.43 1.59 -15.88
CA ALA A 68 11.45 0.90 -15.08
C ALA A 68 10.94 -0.44 -14.53
N SER A 69 9.72 -0.45 -14.01
CA SER A 69 9.11 -1.67 -13.46
C SER A 69 8.88 -2.74 -14.51
N LYS A 70 8.48 -2.37 -15.72
CA LYS A 70 8.32 -3.33 -16.83
C LYS A 70 9.67 -3.94 -17.22
N MET A 71 10.71 -3.12 -17.36
CA MET A 71 12.06 -3.58 -17.69
C MET A 71 12.61 -4.53 -16.62
N ALA A 72 12.50 -4.15 -15.34
CA ALA A 72 12.90 -4.99 -14.23
C ALA A 72 12.11 -6.31 -14.17
N SER A 73 10.81 -6.29 -14.51
CA SER A 73 9.98 -7.50 -14.53
C SER A 73 10.46 -8.51 -15.57
N VAL A 74 10.88 -8.05 -16.76
CA VAL A 74 11.41 -8.93 -17.81
C VAL A 74 12.64 -9.70 -17.31
N VAL A 75 13.61 -9.00 -16.74
CA VAL A 75 14.83 -9.62 -16.19
C VAL A 75 14.50 -10.51 -14.99
N TYR A 76 13.64 -10.06 -14.09
CA TYR A 76 13.27 -10.81 -12.89
C TYR A 76 12.55 -12.13 -13.20
N ARG A 77 11.75 -12.16 -14.28
CA ARG A 77 11.02 -13.38 -14.70
C ARG A 77 11.96 -14.48 -15.17
N GLN A 78 13.10 -14.12 -15.78
CA GLN A 78 14.13 -15.04 -16.27
C GLN A 78 14.88 -15.78 -15.15
N LEU A 79 14.81 -15.28 -13.91
CA LEU A 79 15.48 -15.91 -12.77
C LEU A 79 14.80 -17.23 -12.35
N GLN A 80 15.59 -18.14 -11.79
CA GLN A 80 15.07 -19.35 -11.14
C GLN A 80 14.34 -19.00 -9.84
N LYS A 81 13.40 -19.86 -9.41
CA LYS A 81 12.60 -19.60 -8.19
C LYS A 81 13.46 -19.41 -6.93
N LYS A 82 14.59 -20.12 -6.84
CA LYS A 82 15.52 -20.04 -5.70
C LYS A 82 16.17 -18.66 -5.53
N ASP A 83 16.35 -17.93 -6.63
CA ASP A 83 17.03 -16.63 -6.66
C ASP A 83 16.04 -15.46 -6.62
N LYS A 84 14.72 -15.75 -6.65
CA LYS A 84 13.66 -14.75 -6.61
C LYS A 84 13.45 -14.22 -5.20
N ALA A 85 14.07 -13.07 -4.93
CA ALA A 85 13.82 -12.29 -3.72
C ALA A 85 13.03 -11.00 -4.05
N HIS A 86 12.08 -10.62 -3.19
CA HIS A 86 11.35 -9.36 -3.34
C HIS A 86 12.28 -8.13 -3.23
N THR A 87 13.32 -8.23 -2.39
CA THR A 87 14.35 -7.19 -2.25
C THR A 87 15.11 -6.97 -3.55
N LEU A 88 15.48 -8.05 -4.26
CA LEU A 88 16.17 -7.96 -5.55
C LEU A 88 15.31 -7.25 -6.60
N TYR A 89 14.01 -7.57 -6.66
CA TYR A 89 13.09 -6.90 -7.58
C TYR A 89 13.04 -5.38 -7.34
N ARG A 90 12.97 -4.93 -6.08
CA ARG A 90 12.98 -3.50 -5.73
C ARG A 90 14.31 -2.82 -6.12
N GLN A 91 15.43 -3.53 -5.97
CA GLN A 91 16.75 -3.03 -6.38
C GLN A 91 16.84 -2.86 -7.89
N LEU A 92 16.33 -3.83 -8.67
CA LEU A 92 16.30 -3.75 -10.13
C LEU A 92 15.46 -2.56 -10.62
N ILE A 93 14.28 -2.34 -10.03
CA ILE A 93 13.45 -1.18 -10.38
C ILE A 93 14.18 0.12 -10.06
N GLY A 94 14.78 0.24 -8.87
CA GLY A 94 15.52 1.43 -8.46
C GLY A 94 16.66 1.74 -9.42
N LYS A 95 17.43 0.72 -9.81
CA LYS A 95 18.55 0.88 -10.75
C LYS A 95 18.07 1.24 -12.16
N ALA A 96 17.03 0.59 -12.65
CA ALA A 96 16.42 0.93 -13.94
C ALA A 96 15.90 2.37 -13.96
N LEU A 97 15.28 2.83 -12.87
CA LEU A 97 14.79 4.21 -12.75
C LEU A 97 15.93 5.23 -12.80
N CYS A 98 17.04 4.98 -12.12
CA CYS A 98 18.22 5.85 -12.20
C CYS A 98 18.76 5.92 -13.63
N LEU A 99 18.94 4.77 -14.29
CA LEU A 99 19.48 4.74 -15.66
C LEU A 99 18.56 5.42 -16.69
N LEU A 100 17.24 5.33 -16.51
CA LEU A 100 16.29 6.06 -17.35
C LEU A 100 16.38 7.58 -17.14
N ARG A 101 16.63 8.03 -15.91
CA ARG A 101 16.87 9.45 -15.61
C ARG A 101 18.18 9.95 -16.19
N ASP A 102 19.19 9.09 -16.25
CA ASP A 102 20.48 9.36 -16.89
C ASP A 102 20.41 9.32 -18.42
N GLY A 103 19.23 9.07 -19.01
CA GLY A 103 19.03 9.04 -20.46
C GLY A 103 19.67 7.87 -21.18
N LYS A 104 19.97 6.76 -20.47
CA LYS A 104 20.55 5.56 -21.09
C LYS A 104 19.56 4.89 -22.02
N ASP A 105 20.09 4.30 -23.09
CA ASP A 105 19.29 3.51 -24.00
C ASP A 105 18.73 2.24 -23.31
N ARG A 106 17.58 1.78 -23.80
CA ARG A 106 16.86 0.64 -23.23
C ARG A 106 17.69 -0.63 -23.26
N GLU A 107 18.46 -0.88 -24.32
CA GLU A 107 19.28 -2.08 -24.47
C GLU A 107 20.41 -2.07 -23.44
N ALA A 108 21.10 -0.94 -23.31
CA ALA A 108 22.15 -0.74 -22.31
C ALA A 108 21.62 -0.98 -20.88
N ILE A 109 20.40 -0.53 -20.59
CA ILE A 109 19.74 -0.77 -19.30
C ILE A 109 19.54 -2.26 -19.06
N PHE A 110 19.07 -3.02 -20.04
CA PHE A 110 18.87 -4.48 -19.88
C PHE A 110 20.17 -5.20 -19.56
N VAL A 111 21.26 -4.88 -20.26
CA VAL A 111 22.59 -5.46 -20.00
C VAL A 111 23.01 -5.19 -18.55
N ILE A 112 22.94 -3.93 -18.12
CA ILE A 112 23.31 -3.53 -16.75
C ILE A 112 22.44 -4.23 -15.69
N LEU A 113 21.14 -4.42 -15.96
CA LEU A 113 20.23 -5.11 -15.03
C LEU A 113 20.59 -6.60 -14.93
N GLN A 114 20.89 -7.27 -16.04
CA GLN A 114 21.31 -8.67 -16.05
C GLN A 114 22.63 -8.87 -15.29
N GLU A 115 23.63 -8.01 -15.51
CA GLU A 115 24.88 -8.03 -14.75
C GLU A 115 24.67 -7.87 -13.24
N THR A 116 23.71 -7.01 -12.86
CA THR A 116 23.35 -6.80 -11.46
C THR A 116 22.78 -8.06 -10.84
N CYS A 117 21.96 -8.82 -11.57
CA CYS A 117 21.45 -10.12 -11.12
C CYS A 117 22.58 -11.13 -10.91
N LEU A 118 23.54 -11.23 -11.84
CA LEU A 118 24.68 -12.15 -11.73
C LEU A 118 25.53 -11.85 -10.49
N ARG A 119 25.82 -10.57 -10.23
CA ARG A 119 26.56 -10.15 -9.03
C ARG A 119 25.85 -10.49 -7.72
N VAL A 120 24.52 -10.42 -7.70
CA VAL A 120 23.75 -10.80 -6.50
C VAL A 120 23.72 -12.31 -6.30
N ALA A 121 23.60 -13.10 -7.37
CA ALA A 121 23.69 -14.56 -7.29
C ALA A 121 25.04 -15.02 -6.70
N VAL A 122 26.14 -14.37 -7.09
CA VAL A 122 27.48 -14.63 -6.53
C VAL A 122 27.55 -14.26 -5.04
N LYS A 123 26.95 -13.14 -4.61
CA LYS A 123 26.92 -12.76 -3.18
C LYS A 123 26.06 -13.70 -2.32
N VAL A 124 24.98 -14.24 -2.87
CA VAL A 124 24.14 -15.25 -2.19
C VAL A 124 24.90 -16.57 -2.05
N ALA A 125 25.72 -16.95 -3.04
CA ALA A 125 26.60 -18.11 -2.91
C ALA A 125 27.71 -17.89 -1.84
N VAL A 126 28.16 -16.65 -1.65
CA VAL A 126 29.24 -16.29 -0.70
C VAL A 126 28.73 -15.96 0.71
N THR A 127 27.42 -15.95 0.99
CA THR A 127 26.98 -15.80 2.39
C THR A 127 27.41 -17.02 3.21
N PRO A 128 28.26 -16.86 4.25
CA PRO A 128 28.59 -17.97 5.13
C PRO A 128 27.31 -18.46 5.79
N VAL A 129 27.12 -19.78 5.76
CA VAL A 129 26.06 -20.52 6.46
C VAL A 129 25.93 -19.94 7.86
N ARG A 130 24.85 -19.19 8.10
CA ARG A 130 24.56 -18.60 9.41
C ARG A 130 24.45 -19.78 10.39
N ARG A 131 25.40 -19.89 11.33
CA ARG A 131 25.34 -20.90 12.39
C ARG A 131 23.95 -20.85 13.01
N ARG A 132 23.31 -22.02 13.06
CA ARG A 132 21.96 -22.23 13.55
C ARG A 132 21.94 -21.86 15.03
N VAL A 133 21.51 -20.65 15.39
CA VAL A 133 21.08 -20.40 16.76
C VAL A 133 19.72 -21.08 16.89
N VAL A 134 19.74 -22.27 17.50
CA VAL A 134 18.54 -22.97 17.94
C VAL A 134 17.91 -22.10 19.03
N LEU A 135 16.83 -21.40 18.70
CA LEU A 135 15.93 -20.86 19.71
C LEU A 135 15.02 -22.01 20.17
N PRO A 136 15.01 -22.38 21.46
CA PRO A 136 14.12 -23.42 21.95
C PRO A 136 12.66 -22.92 21.90
N ASN A 137 11.88 -23.61 21.07
CA ASN A 137 10.42 -23.79 21.09
C ASN A 137 9.59 -22.86 21.97
N ARG A 138 8.85 -21.94 21.33
CA ARG A 138 7.40 -21.73 21.56
C ARG A 138 6.73 -21.28 20.26
N LEU A 139 6.03 -22.18 19.59
CA LEU A 139 5.04 -21.85 18.57
C LEU A 139 3.65 -22.17 19.16
N PRO A 140 2.76 -21.18 19.34
CA PRO A 140 1.35 -21.45 19.54
C PRO A 140 0.69 -21.98 18.25
N PRO A 141 -0.43 -22.71 18.37
CA PRO A 141 -0.94 -23.58 17.31
C PRO A 141 -1.61 -22.80 16.16
N ILE A 142 -1.20 -23.17 14.95
CA ILE A 142 -2.03 -23.48 13.78
C ILE A 142 -3.13 -22.44 13.46
N TRP A 143 -2.81 -21.51 12.56
CA TRP A 143 -3.82 -20.90 11.69
C TRP A 143 -4.35 -21.97 10.73
N ARG A 144 -5.33 -22.74 11.19
CA ARG A 144 -6.19 -23.54 10.33
C ARG A 144 -7.23 -22.56 9.82
N CYS A 145 -7.23 -22.22 8.54
CA CYS A 145 -8.36 -21.55 7.92
C CYS A 145 -9.52 -22.56 7.88
N PRO A 146 -10.63 -22.38 8.62
CA PRO A 146 -11.83 -23.16 8.41
C PRO A 146 -12.55 -22.61 7.20
N GLY A 147 -13.07 -23.52 6.38
CA GLY A 147 -13.60 -23.25 5.07
C GLY A 147 -14.84 -22.35 5.03
N ALA A 148 -15.18 -22.06 3.77
CA ALA A 148 -16.41 -21.45 3.33
C ALA A 148 -17.65 -21.94 4.10
N HIS A 149 -18.35 -21.02 4.75
CA HIS A 149 -19.74 -21.20 5.14
C HIS A 149 -20.63 -20.13 4.47
N LYS A 150 -21.74 -20.64 3.94
CA LYS A 150 -22.72 -19.99 3.07
C LYS A 150 -23.25 -18.66 3.62
N LYS A 151 -23.53 -17.73 2.69
CA LYS A 151 -24.29 -16.49 2.90
C LYS A 151 -25.59 -16.78 3.67
N LYS A 152 -25.79 -16.09 4.79
CA LYS A 152 -27.12 -15.67 5.26
C LYS A 152 -27.05 -14.16 5.46
N GLN A 153 -27.89 -13.43 4.75
CA GLN A 153 -28.14 -12.02 5.04
C GLN A 153 -28.86 -11.93 6.39
N PRO A 154 -28.40 -11.14 7.37
CA PRO A 154 -29.25 -10.71 8.45
C PRO A 154 -29.98 -9.43 8.08
N ALA A 155 -31.21 -9.37 8.55
CA ALA A 155 -32.21 -8.35 8.32
C ALA A 155 -31.73 -6.93 8.64
N PHE A 156 -32.33 -5.99 7.93
CA PHE A 156 -32.31 -4.54 8.15
C PHE A 156 -32.67 -4.23 9.61
N ILE A 157 -31.70 -3.82 10.42
CA ILE A 157 -31.94 -3.34 11.78
C ILE A 157 -31.86 -1.82 11.75
N HIS A 158 -33.01 -1.17 11.86
CA HIS A 158 -33.13 0.25 12.11
C HIS A 158 -32.48 0.57 13.47
N GLY A 159 -31.31 1.18 13.42
CA GLY A 159 -30.54 1.54 14.60
C GLY A 159 -29.36 2.42 14.24
N PHE A 160 -29.61 3.52 13.54
CA PHE A 160 -28.61 4.55 13.30
C PHE A 160 -28.19 5.13 14.65
N SER A 161 -26.99 4.75 15.11
CA SER A 161 -26.33 5.39 16.24
C SER A 161 -26.17 6.88 15.95
N SER A 162 -26.52 7.72 16.94
CA SER A 162 -26.56 9.19 16.89
C SER A 162 -25.28 9.86 16.36
N VAL A 163 -24.16 9.15 16.35
CA VAL A 163 -22.87 9.62 15.81
C VAL A 163 -22.89 9.72 14.28
N VAL A 164 -23.60 8.83 13.59
CA VAL A 164 -23.75 8.88 12.12
C VAL A 164 -24.72 9.99 11.72
N GLN A 165 -25.76 10.24 12.54
CA GLN A 165 -26.69 11.35 12.38
C GLN A 165 -25.95 12.71 12.52
N ALA A 166 -25.02 12.81 13.48
CA ALA A 166 -24.20 14.01 13.69
C ALA A 166 -23.27 14.31 12.48
N CYS A 167 -22.74 13.29 11.82
CA CYS A 167 -21.96 13.48 10.60
C CYS A 167 -22.81 13.85 9.37
N TYR A 168 -24.08 13.45 9.32
CA TYR A 168 -25.00 13.83 8.25
C TYR A 168 -25.45 15.29 8.37
N HIS A 169 -25.73 15.78 9.59
CA HIS A 169 -26.16 17.17 9.82
C HIS A 169 -25.07 18.21 9.50
N TYR A 170 -23.79 17.92 9.78
CA TYR A 170 -22.70 18.86 9.48
C TYR A 170 -22.51 19.14 7.97
N LYS A 171 -23.01 18.26 7.09
CA LYS A 171 -22.84 18.41 5.63
C LYS A 171 -23.98 19.19 4.96
N ASN A 172 -25.14 19.29 5.58
CA ASN A 172 -26.29 20.00 5.03
C ASN A 172 -26.30 21.50 5.39
N GLU A 173 -25.67 21.91 6.49
CA GLU A 173 -25.52 23.34 6.87
C GLU A 173 -24.50 24.12 6.02
N LYS A 174 -23.78 23.48 5.08
CA LYS A 174 -22.80 24.14 4.19
C LYS A 174 -23.26 24.21 2.73
N LEU A 175 -24.52 23.85 2.46
CA LEU A 175 -25.12 23.87 1.12
C LEU A 175 -26.37 24.77 1.05
N GLU A 176 -26.64 25.56 2.08
CA GLU A 176 -27.53 26.73 2.05
C GLU A 176 -26.72 28.03 2.13
#